data_AF-A0A0M8Y8Q9-F1
#
_entry.id   AF-A0A0M8Y8Q9-F1
#
_cell.length_a   1.000
_cell.length_b   1.000
_cell.length_c   1.000
_cell.angle_alpha   90.00
_cell.angle_beta   90.00
_cell.angle_gamma   90.00
#
_symmetry.space_group_name_H-M   'P 1'
#
loop_
_entity.id
_entity.type
_entity.pdbx_description
1 polymer ?
#
loop_
_entity_poly.entity_id
_entity_poly.type
_entity_poly.pdbx_seq_one_letter_code
_entity_poly.pdbx_strand_id
1 'polypeptide(L)'
;MPYGSDDDHAADRFVNNALRSRDDETWRLLASDAYVEQTDRVLRAMLDRIAATRVHRTAERATARARALDGEISQAEYQRDAAEDANRATKTAHFETLVREHHRLIAAAARRLRGDDVRDELTDLVLALGSAVDAHRAAVLAGGAEPTAADRALWARLAALDVPGTSDGEGRTSVEELVQRHSTRQDDFGRVLAGIILDVAGDEPSVPRAALLTAWKREVAPMLAVEQKTEFAAKGKGSLVTEKLRKTMGHLERKGLVKRSGTPDEQRLDVLDRRGLEELADGTADPE
;
A
#
# COMPACT_ATOMS: atom_id res chain seq x y z
N MET A 1 -23.83 14.58 9.27
CA MET A 1 -24.15 14.32 7.84
C MET A 1 -25.50 13.63 7.73
N PRO A 2 -26.19 13.65 6.58
CA PRO A 2 -27.49 12.98 6.40
C PRO A 2 -27.38 11.44 6.24
N TYR A 3 -26.21 10.85 6.52
CA TYR A 3 -25.92 9.42 6.44
C TYR A 3 -25.00 8.99 7.59
N GLY A 4 -24.99 7.68 7.87
CA GLY A 4 -24.15 7.07 8.91
C GLY A 4 -22.68 6.97 8.50
N SER A 5 -21.79 6.88 9.49
CA SER A 5 -20.32 6.83 9.31
C SER A 5 -19.81 5.63 8.50
N ASP A 6 -20.62 4.58 8.36
CA ASP A 6 -20.26 3.35 7.61
C ASP A 6 -21.07 3.19 6.30
N ASP A 7 -21.96 4.12 5.97
CA ASP A 7 -22.74 4.08 4.73
C ASP A 7 -22.00 4.74 3.56
N ASP A 8 -20.98 4.04 3.06
CA ASP A 8 -20.14 4.50 1.95
C ASP A 8 -20.94 4.73 0.65
N HIS A 9 -22.08 4.05 0.48
CA HIS A 9 -22.94 4.24 -0.69
C HIS A 9 -23.71 5.57 -0.60
N ALA A 10 -24.27 5.91 0.57
CA ALA A 10 -24.90 7.21 0.76
C ALA A 10 -23.88 8.34 0.74
N ALA A 11 -22.69 8.12 1.31
CA ALA A 11 -21.57 9.04 1.24
C ALA A 11 -21.14 9.31 -0.20
N ASP A 12 -21.04 8.28 -1.05
CA ASP A 12 -20.74 8.43 -2.47
C ASP A 12 -21.71 9.39 -3.18
N ARG A 13 -23.02 9.15 -3.05
CA ARG A 13 -24.05 10.00 -3.67
C ARG A 13 -23.95 11.44 -3.16
N PHE A 14 -23.74 11.61 -1.86
CA PHE A 14 -23.66 12.92 -1.23
C PHE A 14 -22.41 13.69 -1.67
N VAL A 15 -21.23 13.07 -1.63
CA VAL A 15 -19.97 13.66 -2.11
C VAL A 15 -20.08 14.03 -3.59
N ASN A 16 -20.71 13.18 -4.40
CA ASN A 16 -20.95 13.46 -5.82
C ASN A 16 -21.82 14.71 -6.03
N ASN A 17 -22.82 14.92 -5.18
CA ASN A 17 -23.63 16.14 -5.20
C ASN A 17 -22.85 17.36 -4.69
N ALA A 18 -22.06 17.21 -3.62
CA ALA A 18 -21.21 18.27 -3.07
C ALA A 18 -20.15 18.76 -4.07
N LEU A 19 -19.57 17.85 -4.87
CA LEU A 19 -18.66 18.18 -5.97
C LEU A 19 -19.30 19.07 -7.04
N ARG A 20 -20.63 18.99 -7.22
CA ARG A 20 -21.37 19.82 -8.18
C ARG A 20 -21.82 21.16 -7.59
N SER A 21 -22.23 21.19 -6.32
CA SER A 21 -22.73 22.41 -5.69
C SER A 21 -21.61 23.36 -5.24
N ARG A 22 -20.40 22.84 -4.99
CA ARG A 22 -19.25 23.61 -4.46
C ARG A 22 -19.58 24.41 -3.19
N ASP A 23 -20.42 23.85 -2.34
CA ASP A 23 -20.78 24.48 -1.08
C ASP A 23 -19.67 24.30 -0.02
N ASP A 24 -19.05 25.41 0.38
CA ASP A 24 -17.96 25.45 1.36
C ASP A 24 -18.37 24.95 2.75
N GLU A 25 -19.63 25.11 3.14
CA GLU A 25 -20.11 24.60 4.42
C GLU A 25 -20.22 23.08 4.41
N THR A 26 -20.74 22.52 3.32
CA THR A 26 -20.76 21.08 3.09
C THR A 26 -19.34 20.48 3.08
N TRP A 27 -18.38 21.14 2.44
CA TRP A 27 -16.99 20.65 2.42
C TRP A 27 -16.30 20.74 3.78
N ARG A 28 -16.62 21.74 4.60
CA ARG A 28 -16.15 21.79 6.00
C ARG A 28 -16.68 20.62 6.83
N LEU A 29 -17.95 20.24 6.65
CA LEU A 29 -18.53 19.08 7.33
C LEU A 29 -17.91 17.75 6.85
N LEU A 30 -17.70 17.61 5.54
CA LEU A 30 -17.01 16.45 4.96
C LEU A 30 -15.55 16.33 5.43
N ALA A 31 -14.89 17.45 5.72
CA ALA A 31 -13.53 17.51 6.25
C ALA A 31 -13.45 17.36 7.78
N SER A 32 -14.57 17.25 8.49
CA SER A 32 -14.58 17.09 9.94
C SER A 32 -14.09 15.70 10.37
N ASP A 33 -13.52 15.60 11.56
CA ASP A 33 -12.95 14.35 12.08
C ASP A 33 -13.92 13.17 12.05
N ALA A 34 -15.23 13.43 12.18
CA ALA A 34 -16.27 12.42 12.15
C ALA A 34 -16.48 11.77 10.77
N TYR A 35 -16.09 12.44 9.67
CA TYR A 35 -16.42 12.02 8.29
C TYR A 35 -15.25 12.09 7.31
N VAL A 36 -14.10 12.64 7.71
CA VAL A 36 -12.97 12.89 6.83
C VAL A 36 -12.37 11.61 6.24
N GLU A 37 -12.33 10.51 7.01
CA GLU A 37 -11.82 9.23 6.51
C GLU A 37 -12.76 8.60 5.50
N GLN A 38 -14.07 8.63 5.79
CA GLN A 38 -15.10 8.12 4.89
C GLN A 38 -15.08 8.90 3.57
N THR A 39 -14.93 10.22 3.66
CA THR A 39 -14.81 11.12 2.50
C THR A 39 -13.54 10.82 1.69
N ASP A 40 -12.39 10.59 2.34
CA ASP A 40 -11.15 10.15 1.68
C ASP A 40 -11.35 8.83 0.91
N ARG A 41 -11.95 7.81 1.54
CA ARG A 41 -12.26 6.53 0.88
C ARG A 41 -13.16 6.71 -0.35
N VAL A 42 -14.22 7.50 -0.24
CA VAL A 42 -15.16 7.76 -1.33
C VAL A 42 -14.48 8.46 -2.51
N LEU A 43 -13.66 9.49 -2.24
CA LEU A 43 -12.95 10.22 -3.30
C LEU A 43 -11.93 9.33 -4.01
N ARG A 44 -11.23 8.45 -3.29
CA ARG A 44 -10.35 7.43 -3.89
C ARG A 44 -11.14 6.46 -4.77
N ALA A 45 -12.24 5.92 -4.27
CA ALA A 45 -13.11 5.03 -5.05
C ALA A 45 -13.67 5.69 -6.33
N MET A 46 -13.97 7.00 -6.29
CA MET A 46 -14.34 7.76 -7.49
C MET A 46 -13.19 7.82 -8.50
N LEU A 47 -11.96 8.11 -8.06
CA LEU A 47 -10.77 8.13 -8.93
C LEU A 47 -10.49 6.75 -9.53
N ASP A 48 -10.61 5.69 -8.75
CA ASP A 48 -10.41 4.31 -9.22
C ASP A 48 -11.43 3.92 -10.29
N ARG A 49 -12.71 4.25 -10.09
CA ARG A 49 -13.75 4.03 -11.11
C ARG A 49 -13.50 4.82 -12.39
N ILE A 50 -12.99 6.06 -12.29
CA ILE A 50 -12.59 6.85 -13.46
C ILE A 50 -11.44 6.17 -14.21
N ALA A 51 -10.44 5.67 -13.49
CA ALA A 51 -9.31 4.95 -14.07
C ALA A 51 -9.76 3.65 -14.77
N ALA A 52 -10.58 2.83 -14.09
CA ALA A 52 -11.15 1.61 -14.66
C ALA A 52 -11.99 1.90 -15.91
N THR A 53 -12.83 2.93 -15.88
CA THR A 53 -13.63 3.37 -17.03
C THR A 53 -12.74 3.80 -18.21
N ARG A 54 -11.61 4.48 -17.95
CA ARG A 54 -10.66 4.87 -19.01
C ARG A 54 -10.01 3.66 -19.67
N VAL A 55 -9.63 2.64 -18.89
CA VAL A 55 -9.07 1.39 -19.42
C VAL A 55 -10.12 0.67 -20.28
N HIS A 56 -11.34 0.54 -19.78
CA HIS A 56 -12.44 -0.10 -20.52
C HIS A 56 -12.73 0.61 -21.85
N ARG A 57 -12.88 1.93 -21.83
CA ARG A 57 -13.10 2.73 -23.06
C ARG A 57 -11.95 2.62 -24.06
N THR A 58 -10.71 2.51 -23.57
CA THR A 58 -9.55 2.32 -24.45
C THR A 58 -9.64 0.98 -25.19
N ALA A 59 -10.07 -0.08 -24.49
CA ALA A 59 -10.32 -1.38 -25.09
C ALA A 59 -11.51 -1.34 -26.08
N GLU A 60 -12.63 -0.70 -25.72
CA GLU A 60 -13.79 -0.53 -26.60
C GLU A 60 -13.44 0.20 -27.91
N ARG A 61 -12.62 1.26 -27.83
CA ARG A 61 -12.13 1.97 -29.02
C ARG A 61 -11.23 1.13 -29.90
N ALA A 62 -10.38 0.30 -29.31
CA ALA A 62 -9.53 -0.61 -30.06
C ALA A 62 -10.39 -1.64 -30.82
N THR A 63 -11.41 -2.19 -30.16
CA THR A 63 -12.38 -3.10 -30.76
C THR A 63 -13.18 -2.42 -31.88
N ALA A 64 -13.73 -1.22 -31.64
CA ALA A 64 -14.50 -0.48 -32.65
C ALA A 64 -13.65 -0.12 -33.88
N ARG A 65 -12.37 0.22 -33.67
CA ARG A 65 -11.41 0.46 -34.75
C ARG A 65 -11.15 -0.80 -35.58
N ALA A 66 -11.00 -1.96 -34.94
CA ALA A 66 -10.83 -3.24 -35.65
C ALA A 66 -12.07 -3.56 -36.51
N ARG A 67 -13.27 -3.45 -35.93
CA ARG A 67 -14.55 -3.68 -36.65
C ARG A 67 -14.75 -2.76 -37.85
N ALA A 68 -14.31 -1.50 -37.75
CA ALA A 68 -14.34 -0.57 -38.87
C ALA A 68 -13.35 -0.95 -39.99
N LEU A 69 -12.15 -1.43 -39.63
CA LEU A 69 -11.15 -1.91 -40.59
C LEU A 69 -11.60 -3.20 -41.29
N ASP A 70 -12.29 -4.07 -40.57
CA ASP A 70 -12.83 -5.34 -41.08
C ASP A 70 -14.15 -5.14 -41.86
N GLY A 71 -14.64 -3.89 -41.94
CA GLY A 71 -15.86 -3.52 -42.68
C GLY A 71 -17.17 -3.95 -42.02
N GLU A 72 -17.14 -4.41 -40.76
CA GLU A 72 -18.34 -4.80 -40.00
C GLU A 72 -19.23 -3.62 -39.60
N ILE A 73 -18.63 -2.43 -39.48
CA ILE A 73 -19.34 -1.17 -39.25
C ILE A 73 -18.88 -0.14 -40.28
N SER A 74 -19.76 0.78 -40.65
CA SER A 74 -19.40 1.85 -41.58
C SER A 74 -18.45 2.86 -40.94
N GLN A 75 -17.62 3.50 -41.77
CA GLN A 75 -16.74 4.59 -41.30
C GLN A 75 -17.55 5.76 -40.68
N ALA A 76 -18.77 6.01 -41.16
CA ALA A 76 -19.64 7.04 -40.61
C ALA A 76 -20.16 6.69 -39.21
N GLU A 77 -20.46 5.42 -38.95
CA GLU A 77 -20.84 4.93 -37.61
C GLU A 77 -19.65 5.02 -36.65
N TYR A 78 -18.46 4.58 -37.06
CA TYR A 78 -17.24 4.71 -36.26
C TYR A 78 -16.95 6.16 -35.85
N GLN A 79 -17.09 7.11 -36.78
CA GLN A 79 -16.86 8.53 -36.49
C GLN A 79 -17.89 9.12 -35.53
N ARG A 80 -19.16 8.67 -35.61
CA ARG A 80 -20.21 9.09 -34.66
C ARG A 80 -19.88 8.59 -33.25
N ASP A 81 -19.56 7.31 -33.12
CA ASP A 81 -19.22 6.69 -31.84
C ASP A 81 -17.98 7.33 -31.22
N ALA A 82 -16.94 7.58 -32.04
CA ALA A 82 -15.73 8.27 -31.60
C ALA A 82 -16.01 9.70 -31.12
N ALA A 83 -16.92 10.43 -31.76
CA ALA A 83 -17.31 11.78 -31.35
C ALA A 83 -18.09 11.78 -30.03
N GLU A 84 -19.01 10.84 -29.83
CA GLU A 84 -19.72 10.68 -28.55
C GLU A 84 -18.75 10.36 -27.42
N ASP A 85 -17.80 9.47 -27.68
CA ASP A 85 -16.75 9.09 -26.74
C ASP A 85 -15.83 10.25 -26.37
N ALA A 86 -15.48 11.11 -27.33
CA ALA A 86 -14.68 12.31 -27.08
C ALA A 86 -15.41 13.30 -26.15
N ASN A 87 -16.73 13.46 -26.34
CA ASN A 87 -17.55 14.29 -25.46
C ASN A 87 -17.63 13.71 -24.03
N ARG A 88 -17.84 12.39 -23.91
CA ARG A 88 -17.83 11.69 -22.60
C ARG A 88 -16.46 11.82 -21.92
N ALA A 89 -15.36 11.67 -22.67
CA ALA A 89 -14.01 11.80 -22.15
C ALA A 89 -13.74 13.20 -21.59
N THR A 90 -14.20 14.25 -22.29
CA THR A 90 -14.07 15.64 -21.84
C THR A 90 -14.80 15.88 -20.52
N LYS A 91 -16.05 15.42 -20.41
CA LYS A 91 -16.83 15.51 -19.16
C LYS A 91 -16.18 14.74 -18.01
N THR A 92 -15.67 13.53 -18.29
CA THR A 92 -14.95 12.73 -17.30
C THR A 92 -13.66 13.42 -16.83
N ALA A 93 -12.88 14.02 -17.73
CA ALA A 93 -11.65 14.73 -17.37
C ALA A 93 -11.92 15.97 -16.49
N HIS A 94 -12.99 16.71 -16.77
CA HIS A 94 -13.41 17.82 -15.92
C HIS A 94 -13.82 17.34 -14.53
N PHE A 95 -14.65 16.29 -14.45
CA PHE A 95 -15.05 15.70 -13.17
C PHE A 95 -13.85 15.16 -12.38
N GLU A 96 -12.92 14.46 -13.05
CA GLU A 96 -11.69 13.96 -12.43
C GLU A 96 -10.85 15.09 -11.82
N THR A 97 -10.76 16.23 -12.51
CA THR A 97 -10.04 17.41 -12.00
C THR A 97 -10.65 17.89 -10.69
N LEU A 98 -11.98 17.99 -10.61
CA LEU A 98 -12.70 18.39 -9.38
C LEU A 98 -12.46 17.39 -8.25
N VAL A 99 -12.57 16.08 -8.54
CA VAL A 99 -12.32 15.03 -7.54
C VAL A 99 -10.89 15.12 -7.01
N ARG A 100 -9.90 15.30 -7.89
CA ARG A 100 -8.48 15.42 -7.48
C ARG A 100 -8.22 16.65 -6.62
N GLU A 101 -8.84 17.78 -6.94
CA GLU A 101 -8.72 19.02 -6.18
C GLU A 101 -9.21 18.83 -4.74
N HIS A 102 -10.43 18.33 -4.57
CA HIS A 102 -11.00 18.10 -3.23
C HIS A 102 -10.32 16.95 -2.49
N HIS A 103 -9.90 15.89 -3.20
CA HIS A 103 -9.13 14.80 -2.59
C HIS A 103 -7.81 15.31 -1.98
N ARG A 104 -7.11 16.28 -2.59
CA ARG A 104 -5.90 16.85 -1.97
C ARG A 104 -6.18 17.51 -0.62
N LEU A 105 -7.30 18.21 -0.49
CA LEU A 105 -7.71 18.90 0.74
C LEU A 105 -8.13 17.90 1.82
N ILE A 106 -8.96 16.92 1.46
CA ILE A 106 -9.45 15.88 2.37
C ILE A 106 -8.34 14.93 2.79
N ALA A 107 -7.46 14.50 1.87
CA ALA A 107 -6.39 13.57 2.18
C ALA A 107 -5.42 14.12 3.23
N ALA A 108 -5.14 15.43 3.23
CA ALA A 108 -4.32 16.05 4.27
C ALA A 108 -5.00 16.02 5.65
N ALA A 109 -6.31 16.27 5.72
CA ALA A 109 -7.07 16.19 6.96
C ALA A 109 -7.22 14.74 7.45
N ALA A 110 -7.50 13.79 6.56
CA ALA A 110 -7.57 12.37 6.87
C ALA A 110 -6.23 11.83 7.40
N ARG A 111 -5.10 12.21 6.79
CA ARG A 111 -3.75 11.84 7.28
C ARG A 111 -3.49 12.38 8.69
N ARG A 112 -3.84 13.64 8.95
CA ARG A 112 -3.71 14.24 10.29
C ARG A 112 -4.53 13.48 11.32
N LEU A 113 -5.78 13.13 10.99
CA LEU A 113 -6.64 12.35 11.89
C LEU A 113 -6.09 10.95 12.16
N ARG A 114 -5.52 10.29 11.14
CA ARG A 114 -4.85 8.99 11.27
C ARG A 114 -3.55 9.05 12.05
N GLY A 115 -3.03 10.24 12.36
CA GLY A 115 -1.68 10.41 12.90
C GLY A 115 -0.61 9.89 11.94
N ASP A 116 -0.87 9.93 10.63
CA ASP A 116 0.11 9.62 9.59
C ASP A 116 0.99 10.86 9.39
N ASP A 117 2.22 10.80 9.91
CA ASP A 117 3.22 11.81 9.55
C ASP A 117 3.52 11.63 8.06
N VAL A 118 3.41 12.71 7.28
CA VAL A 118 3.79 12.72 5.86
C VAL A 118 5.23 12.23 5.70
N ARG A 119 6.09 12.48 6.70
CA ARG A 119 7.43 11.93 6.77
C ARG A 119 7.44 10.41 6.83
N ASP A 120 6.61 9.81 7.68
CA ASP A 120 6.51 8.35 7.84
C ASP A 120 6.01 7.71 6.52
N GLU A 121 4.99 8.29 5.88
CA GLU A 121 4.44 7.77 4.61
C GLU A 121 5.44 7.90 3.45
N LEU A 122 6.13 9.05 3.34
CA LEU A 122 7.18 9.22 2.34
C LEU A 122 8.37 8.30 2.58
N THR A 123 8.74 8.07 3.85
CA THR A 123 9.79 7.13 4.22
C THR A 123 9.40 5.71 3.82
N ASP A 124 8.16 5.29 4.11
CA ASP A 124 7.63 3.99 3.72
C ASP A 124 7.61 3.82 2.19
N LEU A 125 7.26 4.87 1.42
CA LEU A 125 7.30 4.85 -0.05
C LEU A 125 8.73 4.76 -0.60
N VAL A 126 9.67 5.50 -0.01
CA VAL A 126 11.10 5.43 -0.38
C VAL A 126 11.65 4.03 -0.11
N LEU A 127 11.32 3.44 1.04
CA LEU A 127 11.70 2.07 1.39
C LEU A 127 11.13 1.06 0.41
N ALA A 128 9.84 1.17 0.07
CA ALA A 128 9.20 0.28 -0.89
C ALA A 128 9.84 0.39 -2.29
N LEU A 129 10.16 1.61 -2.74
CA LEU A 129 10.85 1.84 -4.01
C LEU A 129 12.25 1.21 -3.98
N GLY A 130 13.03 1.46 -2.93
CA GLY A 130 14.38 0.93 -2.81
C GLY A 130 14.39 -0.60 -2.80
N SER A 131 13.55 -1.24 -1.98
CA SER A 131 13.43 -2.70 -1.96
C SER A 131 12.96 -3.29 -3.30
N ALA A 132 12.08 -2.60 -4.04
CA ALA A 132 11.64 -3.07 -5.35
C ALA A 132 12.77 -2.99 -6.39
N VAL A 133 13.61 -1.96 -6.33
CA VAL A 133 14.78 -1.83 -7.21
C VAL A 133 15.84 -2.88 -6.87
N ASP A 134 16.06 -3.18 -5.59
CA ASP A 134 16.97 -4.25 -5.17
C ASP A 134 16.48 -5.61 -5.66
N ALA A 135 15.18 -5.90 -5.52
CA ALA A 135 14.58 -7.12 -6.07
C ALA A 135 14.71 -7.20 -7.60
N HIS A 136 14.49 -6.08 -8.31
CA HIS A 136 14.72 -6.01 -9.76
C HIS A 136 16.18 -6.29 -10.12
N ARG A 137 17.13 -5.69 -9.37
CA ARG A 137 18.56 -5.90 -9.58
C ARG A 137 18.95 -7.36 -9.38
N ALA A 138 18.48 -7.99 -8.31
CA ALA A 138 18.71 -9.41 -8.05
C ALA A 138 18.14 -10.29 -9.19
N ALA A 139 16.91 -10.02 -9.63
CA ALA A 139 16.28 -10.77 -10.71
C ALA A 139 17.03 -10.64 -12.06
N VAL A 140 17.50 -9.44 -12.40
CA VAL A 140 18.30 -9.21 -13.63
C VAL A 140 19.62 -9.97 -13.57
N LEU A 141 20.32 -9.93 -12.42
CA LEU A 141 21.61 -10.60 -12.26
C LEU A 141 21.47 -12.13 -12.22
N ALA A 142 20.46 -12.66 -11.52
CA ALA A 142 20.19 -14.10 -11.45
C ALA A 142 19.80 -14.68 -12.82
N GLY A 143 19.18 -13.89 -13.69
CA GLY A 143 18.85 -14.30 -15.06
C GLY A 143 20.07 -14.41 -16.00
N GLY A 144 21.28 -14.07 -15.55
CA GLY A 144 22.50 -14.11 -16.34
C GLY A 144 22.53 -13.12 -17.52
N ALA A 145 21.58 -12.18 -17.56
CA ALA A 145 21.48 -11.16 -18.59
C ALA A 145 22.29 -9.92 -18.20
N GLU A 146 23.01 -9.35 -19.16
CA GLU A 146 23.69 -8.07 -18.96
C GLU A 146 22.67 -6.94 -18.72
N PRO A 147 22.84 -6.11 -17.67
CA PRO A 147 21.95 -5.01 -17.38
C PRO A 147 21.84 -4.03 -18.56
N THR A 148 20.62 -3.66 -18.93
CA THR A 148 20.39 -2.68 -19.98
C THR A 148 20.91 -1.29 -19.55
N ALA A 149 21.01 -0.36 -20.50
CA ALA A 149 21.35 1.03 -20.18
C ALA A 149 20.29 1.68 -19.26
N ALA A 150 19.03 1.27 -19.38
CA ALA A 150 17.94 1.75 -18.52
C ALA A 150 18.08 1.22 -17.09
N ASP A 151 18.42 -0.07 -16.92
CA ASP A 151 18.67 -0.67 -15.60
C ASP A 151 19.82 0.04 -14.89
N ARG A 152 20.94 0.22 -15.59
CA ARG A 152 22.11 0.94 -15.05
C ARG A 152 21.79 2.38 -14.68
N ALA A 153 21.01 3.09 -15.50
CA ALA A 153 20.62 4.47 -15.21
C ALA A 153 19.65 4.57 -14.02
N LEU A 154 18.75 3.59 -13.86
CA LEU A 154 17.86 3.49 -12.71
C LEU A 154 18.66 3.26 -11.42
N TRP A 155 19.56 2.28 -11.41
CA TRP A 155 20.38 1.96 -10.24
C TRP A 155 21.30 3.12 -9.86
N ALA A 156 21.93 3.77 -10.84
CA ALA A 156 22.76 4.96 -10.59
C ALA A 156 21.95 6.12 -9.98
N ARG A 157 20.71 6.33 -10.42
CA ARG A 157 19.83 7.37 -9.86
C ARG A 157 19.41 7.05 -8.43
N LEU A 158 19.14 5.78 -8.12
CA LEU A 158 18.78 5.36 -6.76
C LEU A 158 19.98 5.50 -5.81
N ALA A 159 21.17 5.08 -6.23
CA ALA A 159 22.40 5.19 -5.45
C ALA A 159 22.76 6.66 -5.12
N ALA A 160 22.39 7.60 -5.99
CA ALA A 160 22.62 9.03 -5.78
C ALA A 160 21.50 9.73 -4.99
N LEU A 161 20.42 9.02 -4.61
CA LEU A 161 19.30 9.63 -3.90
C LEU A 161 19.58 9.66 -2.39
N ASP A 162 19.76 10.87 -1.86
CA ASP A 162 19.83 11.10 -0.42
C ASP A 162 18.45 11.38 0.17
N VAL A 163 18.17 10.76 1.31
CA VAL A 163 16.91 10.88 2.05
C VAL A 163 17.18 11.21 3.52
N PRO A 164 16.23 11.85 4.23
CA PRO A 164 16.37 12.08 5.66
C PRO A 164 16.48 10.76 6.43
N GLY A 165 17.28 10.74 7.50
CA GLY A 165 17.34 9.63 8.44
C GLY A 165 15.99 9.37 9.13
N THR A 166 15.86 8.16 9.70
CA THR A 166 14.60 7.66 10.29
C THR A 166 14.52 7.84 11.80
N SER A 167 15.63 8.22 12.43
CA SER A 167 15.69 8.48 13.87
C SER A 167 16.03 9.96 14.12
N ASP A 168 15.55 10.50 15.23
CA ASP A 168 15.83 11.89 15.59
C ASP A 168 17.34 12.12 15.77
N GLY A 169 17.86 13.15 15.10
CA GLY A 169 19.28 13.46 15.05
C GLY A 169 20.08 12.69 14.00
N GLU A 170 19.48 11.73 13.28
CA GLU A 170 20.13 11.16 12.09
C GLU A 170 20.18 12.20 10.96
N GLY A 171 21.36 12.34 10.33
CA GLY A 171 21.55 13.15 9.14
C GLY A 171 20.87 12.57 7.91
N ARG A 172 21.32 13.01 6.72
CA ARG A 172 20.89 12.39 5.45
C ARG A 172 21.59 11.03 5.27
N THR A 173 20.93 10.10 4.61
CA THR A 173 21.41 8.76 4.28
C THR A 173 21.08 8.43 2.83
N SER A 174 21.82 7.51 2.22
CA SER A 174 21.42 6.96 0.92
C SER A 174 20.19 6.07 1.06
N VAL A 175 19.43 5.89 -0.02
CA VAL A 175 18.30 4.94 -0.05
C VAL A 175 18.78 3.50 0.17
N GLU A 176 19.92 3.11 -0.40
CA GLU A 176 20.49 1.76 -0.22
C GLU A 176 20.77 1.47 1.26
N GLU A 177 21.42 2.40 1.97
CA GLU A 177 21.71 2.24 3.40
C GLU A 177 20.42 2.24 4.24
N LEU A 178 19.44 3.05 3.84
CA LEU A 178 18.14 3.07 4.49
C LEU A 178 17.39 1.74 4.32
N VAL A 179 17.37 1.18 3.10
CA VAL A 179 16.76 -0.13 2.81
C VAL A 179 17.49 -1.24 3.55
N GLN A 180 18.83 -1.23 3.56
CA GLN A 180 19.61 -2.22 4.28
C GLN A 180 19.30 -2.21 5.77
N ARG A 181 19.32 -1.04 6.42
CA ARG A 181 18.95 -0.90 7.84
C ARG A 181 17.51 -1.34 8.12
N HIS A 182 16.60 -1.05 7.20
CA HIS A 182 15.21 -1.48 7.31
C HIS A 182 15.06 -3.00 7.18
N SER A 183 15.74 -3.60 6.21
CA SER A 183 15.76 -5.05 5.98
C SER A 183 16.35 -5.79 7.18
N THR A 184 17.49 -5.35 7.72
CA THR A 184 18.07 -5.93 8.94
C THR A 184 17.10 -5.88 10.11
N ARG A 185 16.45 -4.73 10.34
CA ARG A 185 15.43 -4.62 11.41
C ARG A 185 14.22 -5.52 11.16
N GLN A 186 13.78 -5.68 9.91
CA GLN A 186 12.68 -6.60 9.58
C GLN A 186 13.09 -8.05 9.80
N ASP A 187 14.35 -8.40 9.54
CA ASP A 187 14.89 -9.74 9.76
C ASP A 187 15.09 -10.05 11.24
N ASP A 188 15.47 -9.07 12.07
CA ASP A 188 15.52 -9.26 13.54
C ASP A 188 14.13 -9.64 14.10
N PHE A 189 13.09 -8.89 13.70
CA PHE A 189 11.73 -9.22 14.08
C PHE A 189 11.23 -10.51 13.40
N GLY A 190 11.66 -10.76 12.16
CA GLY A 190 11.36 -11.96 11.40
C GLY A 190 11.88 -13.22 12.07
N ARG A 191 13.13 -13.18 12.57
CA ARG A 191 13.77 -14.23 13.37
C ARG A 191 12.96 -14.57 14.62
N VAL A 192 12.57 -13.54 15.38
CA VAL A 192 11.75 -13.71 16.59
C VAL A 192 10.40 -14.34 16.24
N LEU A 193 9.73 -13.85 15.18
CA LEU A 193 8.45 -14.41 14.78
C LEU A 193 8.58 -15.85 14.25
N ALA A 194 9.64 -16.17 13.51
CA ALA A 194 9.90 -17.51 13.00
C ALA A 194 10.07 -18.52 14.14
N GLY A 195 10.87 -18.19 15.16
CA GLY A 195 11.01 -19.03 16.36
C GLY A 195 9.67 -19.24 17.08
N ILE A 196 8.89 -18.17 17.28
CA ILE A 196 7.56 -18.27 17.90
C ILE A 196 6.61 -19.14 17.07
N ILE A 197 6.64 -19.03 15.74
CA ILE A 197 5.79 -19.85 14.86
C ILE A 197 6.19 -21.32 14.99
N LEU A 198 7.48 -21.65 14.96
CA LEU A 198 7.97 -23.03 15.11
C LEU A 198 7.57 -23.61 16.47
N ASP A 199 7.75 -22.84 17.55
CA ASP A 199 7.38 -23.25 18.91
C ASP A 199 5.87 -23.49 19.07
N VAL A 200 5.04 -22.61 18.50
CA VAL A 200 3.58 -22.67 18.62
C VAL A 200 2.95 -23.67 17.66
N ALA A 201 3.53 -23.85 16.47
CA ALA A 201 3.06 -24.80 15.48
C ALA A 201 3.38 -26.24 15.87
N GLY A 202 4.52 -26.50 16.51
CA GLY A 202 5.01 -27.87 16.65
C GLY A 202 5.13 -28.53 15.28
N ASP A 203 4.38 -29.60 15.03
CA ASP A 203 4.32 -30.29 13.72
C ASP A 203 3.13 -29.88 12.85
N GLU A 204 2.28 -28.96 13.32
CA GLU A 204 1.10 -28.54 12.58
C GLU A 204 1.45 -27.65 11.36
N PRO A 205 0.71 -27.77 10.24
CA PRO A 205 0.95 -26.97 9.05
C PRO A 205 0.37 -25.55 9.14
N SER A 206 -0.36 -25.22 10.21
CA SER A 206 -1.05 -23.94 10.34
C SER A 206 -1.29 -23.55 11.80
N VAL A 207 -1.01 -22.30 12.14
CA VAL A 207 -1.18 -21.75 13.50
C VAL A 207 -2.21 -20.63 13.57
N PRO A 208 -3.09 -20.60 14.59
CA PRO A 208 -3.96 -19.45 14.82
C PRO A 208 -3.15 -18.20 15.15
N ARG A 209 -3.45 -17.06 14.52
CA ARG A 209 -2.78 -15.77 14.85
C ARG A 209 -2.91 -15.43 16.34
N ALA A 210 -4.06 -15.75 16.93
CA ALA A 210 -4.31 -15.51 18.35
C ALA A 210 -3.31 -16.24 19.27
N ALA A 211 -2.84 -17.42 18.87
CA ALA A 211 -1.86 -18.20 19.63
C ALA A 211 -0.47 -17.56 19.62
N LEU A 212 -0.13 -16.82 18.56
CA LEU A 212 1.16 -16.12 18.43
C LEU A 212 1.24 -14.85 19.30
N LEU A 213 0.10 -14.21 19.58
CA LEU A 213 0.06 -12.87 20.19
C LEU A 213 0.72 -12.81 21.57
N THR A 214 0.52 -13.82 22.41
CA THR A 214 1.05 -13.81 23.79
C THR A 214 2.57 -13.93 23.79
N ALA A 215 3.11 -14.90 23.06
CA ALA A 215 4.56 -15.07 22.91
C ALA A 215 5.19 -13.84 22.24
N TRP A 216 4.59 -13.35 21.15
CA TRP A 216 5.05 -12.14 20.47
C TRP A 216 5.13 -10.93 21.39
N LYS A 217 4.08 -10.68 22.18
CA LYS A 217 4.08 -9.56 23.12
C LYS A 217 5.19 -9.69 24.17
N ARG A 218 5.45 -10.91 24.65
CA ARG A 218 6.50 -11.17 25.64
C ARG A 218 7.90 -10.89 25.08
N GLU A 219 8.19 -11.36 23.87
CA GLU A 219 9.53 -11.22 23.27
C GLU A 219 9.78 -9.82 22.69
N VAL A 220 8.76 -9.20 22.06
CA VAL A 220 8.95 -7.95 21.31
C VAL A 220 8.69 -6.70 22.13
N ALA A 221 7.86 -6.76 23.17
CA ALA A 221 7.66 -5.57 24.01
C ALA A 221 8.97 -5.06 24.64
N PRO A 222 9.90 -5.89 25.16
CA PRO A 222 11.19 -5.42 25.67
C PRO A 222 12.11 -4.78 24.61
N MET A 223 12.00 -5.20 23.34
CA MET A 223 12.84 -4.70 22.24
C MET A 223 12.46 -3.28 21.78
N LEU A 224 11.27 -2.80 22.14
CA LEU A 224 10.73 -1.53 21.69
C LEU A 224 10.96 -0.44 22.76
N ALA A 225 11.55 0.68 22.33
CA ALA A 225 11.77 1.85 23.18
C ALA A 225 10.45 2.40 23.74
N VAL A 226 10.49 2.94 24.97
CA VAL A 226 9.30 3.46 25.65
C VAL A 226 8.74 4.66 24.91
N GLU A 227 9.62 5.49 24.36
CA GLU A 227 9.32 6.67 23.57
C GLU A 227 8.54 6.29 22.32
N GLN A 228 8.98 5.25 21.59
CA GLN A 228 8.29 4.75 20.40
C GLN A 228 6.89 4.22 20.71
N LYS A 229 6.71 3.51 21.83
CA LYS A 229 5.40 3.04 22.27
C LYS A 229 4.47 4.19 22.61
N THR A 230 5.00 5.21 23.29
CA THR A 230 4.26 6.39 23.72
C THR A 230 3.84 7.24 22.52
N GLU A 231 4.74 7.49 21.58
CA GLU A 231 4.46 8.22 20.34
C GLU A 231 3.41 7.49 19.49
N PHE A 232 3.56 6.17 19.34
CA PHE A 232 2.61 5.36 18.59
C PHE A 232 1.22 5.34 19.23
N ALA A 233 1.15 5.26 20.57
CA ALA A 233 -0.11 5.35 21.31
C ALA A 233 -0.75 6.74 21.17
N ALA A 234 0.05 7.82 21.20
CA ALA A 234 -0.42 9.19 21.00
C ALA A 234 -1.00 9.42 19.59
N LYS A 235 -0.53 8.68 18.59
CA LYS A 235 -1.09 8.66 17.21
C LYS A 235 -2.44 7.94 17.12
N GLY A 236 -2.98 7.38 18.20
CA GLY A 236 -4.28 6.67 18.20
C GLY A 236 -4.26 5.31 17.48
N LYS A 237 -3.09 4.82 17.06
CA LYS A 237 -2.91 3.61 16.22
C LYS A 237 -2.98 2.29 16.98
N GLY A 238 -3.45 2.31 18.24
CA GLY A 238 -3.49 1.13 19.10
C GLY A 238 -2.11 0.71 19.61
N SER A 239 -1.80 -0.59 19.57
CA SER A 239 -0.56 -1.14 20.12
C SER A 239 0.54 -1.26 19.07
N LEU A 240 1.68 -0.59 19.30
CA LEU A 240 2.87 -0.70 18.45
C LEU A 240 3.34 -2.15 18.31
N VAL A 241 3.24 -2.94 19.38
CA VAL A 241 3.61 -4.36 19.39
C VAL A 241 2.73 -5.15 18.42
N THR A 242 1.43 -4.89 18.39
CA THR A 242 0.49 -5.55 17.46
C THR A 242 0.71 -5.10 16.01
N GLU A 243 1.06 -3.84 15.80
CA GLU A 243 1.42 -3.35 14.46
C GLU A 243 2.70 -3.99 13.95
N LYS A 244 3.72 -4.15 14.82
CA LYS A 244 4.95 -4.88 14.46
C LYS A 244 4.64 -6.33 14.08
N LEU A 245 3.78 -7.03 14.82
CA LEU A 245 3.36 -8.39 14.43
C LEU A 245 2.75 -8.41 13.02
N ARG A 246 1.84 -7.49 12.73
CA ARG A 246 1.19 -7.38 11.42
C ARG A 246 2.21 -7.18 10.30
N LYS A 247 3.15 -6.26 10.49
CA LYS A 247 4.22 -5.98 9.51
C LYS A 247 5.16 -7.18 9.34
N THR A 248 5.55 -7.83 10.43
CA THR A 248 6.46 -8.99 10.39
C THR A 248 5.82 -10.21 9.74
N MET A 249 4.52 -10.47 9.97
CA MET A 249 3.81 -11.53 9.23
C MET A 249 3.83 -11.27 7.72
N GLY A 250 3.57 -10.02 7.30
CA GLY A 250 3.66 -9.65 5.88
C GLY A 250 5.09 -9.75 5.31
N HIS A 251 6.12 -9.57 6.15
CA HIS A 251 7.51 -9.81 5.76
C HIS A 251 7.77 -11.30 5.47
N LEU A 252 7.36 -12.18 6.38
CA LEU A 252 7.50 -13.64 6.20
C LEU A 252 6.70 -14.15 4.99
N GLU A 253 5.53 -13.56 4.71
CA GLU A 253 4.76 -13.87 3.49
C GLU A 253 5.50 -13.51 2.21
N ARG A 254 6.17 -12.34 2.17
CA ARG A 254 6.96 -11.93 1.00
C ARG A 254 8.19 -12.82 0.79
N LYS A 255 8.77 -13.37 1.87
CA LYS A 255 9.82 -14.39 1.79
C LYS A 255 9.28 -15.78 1.41
N GLY A 256 7.96 -15.94 1.25
CA GLY A 256 7.35 -17.22 0.89
C GLY A 256 7.33 -18.25 2.01
N LEU A 257 7.62 -17.84 3.25
CA LEU A 257 7.75 -18.76 4.39
C LEU A 257 6.40 -19.14 4.99
N VAL A 258 5.44 -18.20 4.95
CA VAL A 258 4.10 -18.37 5.51
C VAL A 258 3.04 -17.74 4.61
N LYS A 259 1.77 -18.05 4.87
CA LYS A 259 0.63 -17.40 4.22
C LYS A 259 -0.51 -17.20 5.21
N ARG A 260 -1.09 -15.99 5.26
CA ARG A 260 -2.32 -15.76 6.02
C ARG A 260 -3.52 -16.36 5.31
N SER A 261 -4.33 -17.07 6.07
CA SER A 261 -5.61 -17.66 5.63
C SER A 261 -6.71 -17.43 6.66
N GLY A 262 -7.96 -17.68 6.28
CA GLY A 262 -9.14 -17.48 7.14
C GLY A 262 -9.75 -16.08 7.09
N THR A 263 -10.84 -15.92 7.85
CA THR A 263 -11.55 -14.64 8.02
C THR A 263 -10.79 -13.73 9.01
N PRO A 264 -11.12 -12.42 9.12
CA PRO A 264 -10.46 -11.52 10.07
C PRO A 264 -10.48 -12.02 11.52
N ASP A 265 -11.56 -12.68 11.94
CA ASP A 265 -11.76 -13.19 13.29
C ASP A 265 -11.12 -14.58 13.53
N GLU A 266 -10.88 -15.34 12.45
CA GLU A 266 -10.29 -16.69 12.48
C GLU A 266 -8.96 -16.75 11.74
N GLN A 267 -8.21 -15.64 11.72
CA GLN A 267 -6.99 -15.55 10.95
C GLN A 267 -5.95 -16.58 11.39
N ARG A 268 -5.43 -17.34 10.43
CA ARG A 268 -4.38 -18.34 10.60
C ARG A 268 -3.15 -17.99 9.78
N LEU A 269 -2.01 -18.55 10.16
CA LEU A 269 -0.78 -18.56 9.38
C LEU A 269 -0.48 -20.00 8.98
N ASP A 270 -0.54 -20.27 7.69
CA ASP A 270 -0.12 -21.53 7.09
C ASP A 270 1.39 -21.48 6.86
N VAL A 271 2.10 -22.53 7.28
CA VAL A 271 3.54 -22.68 7.09
C VAL A 271 3.79 -23.25 5.70
N LEU A 272 4.47 -22.48 4.85
CA LEU A 272 4.80 -22.88 3.47
C LEU A 272 6.18 -23.51 3.36
N ASP A 273 7.15 -22.94 4.09
CA ASP A 273 8.53 -23.41 4.14
C ASP A 273 9.02 -23.45 5.58
N ARG A 274 8.93 -24.64 6.18
CA ARG A 274 9.38 -24.86 7.56
C ARG A 274 10.89 -24.74 7.70
N ARG A 275 11.64 -25.24 6.72
CA ARG A 275 13.11 -25.20 6.77
C ARG A 275 13.61 -23.76 6.68
N GLY A 276 13.03 -22.95 5.79
CA GLY A 276 13.33 -21.52 5.71
C GLY A 276 12.98 -20.76 7.00
N LEU A 277 11.95 -21.18 7.74
CA LEU A 277 11.66 -20.62 9.08
C LEU A 277 12.73 -21.01 10.11
N GLU A 278 13.21 -22.25 10.10
CA GLU A 278 14.29 -22.73 10.99
C GLU A 278 15.59 -21.96 10.71
N GLU A 279 15.98 -21.83 9.45
CA GLU A 279 17.17 -21.08 9.03
C GLU A 279 17.08 -19.59 9.40
N LEU A 280 15.89 -18.98 9.25
CA LEU A 280 15.66 -17.60 9.67
C LEU A 280 15.70 -17.44 11.20
N ALA A 281 15.16 -18.40 11.95
CA ALA A 281 15.15 -18.41 13.41
C ALA A 281 16.56 -18.59 14.00
N ASP A 282 17.37 -19.47 13.41
CA ASP A 282 18.75 -19.73 13.80
C ASP A 282 19.71 -18.60 13.36
N GLY A 283 19.25 -17.75 12.44
CA GLY A 283 20.07 -16.67 11.87
C GLY A 283 21.08 -17.15 10.84
N THR A 284 20.85 -18.33 10.26
CA THR A 284 21.67 -18.99 9.24
C THR A 284 21.13 -18.82 7.82
N ALA A 285 20.05 -18.04 7.62
CA ALA A 285 19.50 -17.74 6.30
C ALA A 285 20.61 -17.29 5.34
N ASP A 286 20.96 -18.20 4.42
CA ASP A 286 22.02 -18.00 3.43
C ASP A 286 21.61 -16.84 2.49
N PRO A 287 22.52 -15.89 2.19
CA PRO A 287 22.28 -14.90 1.17
C PRO A 287 22.50 -15.56 -0.20
N GLU A 288 21.48 -16.21 -0.75
CA GLU A 288 21.40 -16.50 -2.18
C GLU A 288 20.90 -15.29 -2.98
#